data_AF-A0A530AVJ5-F1
#
_entry.id   AF-A0A530AVJ5-F1
#
_cell.length_a   1.000
_cell.length_b   1.000
_cell.length_c   1.000
_cell.angle_alpha   90.00
_cell.angle_beta   90.00
_cell.angle_gamma   90.00
#
_symmetry.space_group_name_H-M   'P 1'
#
loop_
_entity.id
_entity.type
_entity.pdbx_description
1 polymer ?
#
loop_
_entity_poly.entity_id
_entity_poly.type
_entity_poly.pdbx_seq_one_letter_code
_entity_poly.pdbx_strand_id
1 'polypeptide(L)' 'TGLAHTIAAHVSAEAGHRRLLEALGLPPLLDLGMRLGEGSGACLAVNIVRSALECHARMASFAEAGVSEK' A
#
# COMPACT_ATOMS: atom_id res chain seq x y z
N THR A 1 -13.72 12.73 4.05
CA THR A 1 -14.15 12.73 2.63
C THR A 1 -14.62 11.33 2.27
N GLY A 2 -15.32 11.13 1.15
CA GLY A 2 -15.76 9.79 0.71
C GLY A 2 -14.63 8.78 0.49
N LEU A 3 -13.38 9.25 0.38
CA LEU A 3 -12.18 8.44 0.11
C LEU A 3 -11.41 8.01 1.38
N ALA A 4 -11.91 8.32 2.59
CA ALA A 4 -11.19 8.04 3.83
C ALA A 4 -10.87 6.55 4.06
N HIS A 5 -11.61 5.64 3.43
CA HIS A 5 -11.42 4.19 3.52
C HIS A 5 -10.59 3.61 2.34
N THR A 6 -10.02 4.48 1.50
CA THR A 6 -9.31 4.06 0.28
C THR A 6 -7.80 4.13 0.47
N ILE A 7 -7.10 3.31 -0.30
CA ILE A 7 -5.64 3.29 -0.41
C ILE A 7 -5.30 3.42 -1.89
N ALA A 8 -4.35 4.30 -2.23
CA ALA A 8 -3.84 4.36 -3.59
C ALA A 8 -2.93 3.15 -3.85
N ALA A 9 -3.40 2.22 -4.68
CA ALA A 9 -2.67 0.98 -4.98
C ALA A 9 -1.34 1.24 -5.72
N HIS A 10 -1.40 1.95 -6.85
CA HIS A 10 -0.22 2.32 -7.60
C HIS A 10 -0.40 3.69 -8.24
N VAL A 11 0.70 4.34 -8.60
CA VAL A 11 0.69 5.46 -9.54
C VAL A 11 0.82 4.92 -10.98
N SER A 12 -0.07 5.38 -11.85
CA SER A 12 -0.07 5.06 -13.28
C SER A 12 1.02 5.87 -13.98
N ALA A 13 1.57 5.33 -15.06
CA ALA A 13 2.48 6.08 -15.94
C ALA A 13 1.76 7.18 -16.75
N GLU A 14 0.45 7.34 -16.59
CA GLU A 14 -0.29 8.46 -17.16
C GLU A 14 0.08 9.79 -16.48
N ALA A 15 0.29 10.83 -17.29
CA ALA A 15 0.85 12.11 -16.85
C ALA A 15 0.07 12.82 -15.71
N GLY A 16 -1.21 12.52 -15.55
CA GLY A 16 -2.07 13.15 -14.55
C GLY A 16 -2.12 12.43 -13.19
N HIS A 17 -1.78 11.14 -13.13
CA HIS A 17 -2.14 10.34 -11.97
C HIS A 17 -1.36 10.76 -10.70
N ARG A 18 -0.07 11.05 -10.81
CA ARG A 18 0.74 11.54 -9.67
C ARG A 18 0.17 12.84 -9.08
N ARG A 19 -0.14 13.81 -9.95
CA ARG A 19 -0.72 15.10 -9.55
C ARG A 19 -2.10 14.94 -8.91
N LEU A 20 -2.91 14.01 -9.41
CA LEU A 20 -4.20 13.68 -8.81
C LEU A 20 -4.02 13.10 -7.40
N LEU A 21 -3.11 12.14 -7.23
CA LEU A 21 -2.82 11.54 -5.92
C LEU A 21 -2.32 12.57 -4.90
N GLU A 22 -1.45 13.50 -5.32
CA GLU A 22 -0.99 14.63 -4.51
C GLU A 22 -2.16 15.52 -4.06
N ALA A 23 -3.05 15.91 -4.99
CA ALA A 23 -4.22 16.73 -4.67
C ALA A 23 -5.23 16.01 -3.74
N LEU A 24 -5.28 14.68 -3.80
CA LEU A 24 -6.10 13.85 -2.92
C LEU A 24 -5.42 13.51 -1.59
N GLY A 25 -4.12 13.79 -1.44
CA GLY A 25 -3.35 13.38 -0.26
C GLY A 25 -3.21 11.86 -0.11
N LEU A 26 -3.21 11.12 -1.22
CA LEU A 26 -3.18 9.65 -1.24
C LEU A 26 -1.84 9.13 -1.81
N PRO A 27 -0.83 8.85 -0.97
CA PRO A 27 0.43 8.30 -1.45
C PRO A 27 0.23 6.87 -2.01
N PRO A 28 0.75 6.55 -3.20
CA PRO A 28 0.62 5.22 -3.78
C PRO A 28 1.52 4.19 -3.07
N LEU A 29 1.07 2.94 -2.97
CA LEU A 29 1.91 1.84 -2.48
C LEU A 29 2.98 1.42 -3.49
N LEU A 30 2.72 1.59 -4.78
CA LEU A 30 3.55 1.08 -5.88
C LEU A 30 3.79 2.15 -6.96
N ASP A 31 5.00 2.17 -7.51
CA ASP A 31 5.37 2.94 -8.70
C ASP A 31 6.15 2.03 -9.65
N LEU A 32 5.43 1.45 -10.62
CA LEU A 32 5.93 0.36 -11.48
C LEU A 32 5.90 0.72 -12.98
N GLY A 33 5.62 1.97 -13.32
CA GLY A 33 5.46 2.38 -14.73
C GLY A 33 4.27 1.73 -15.45
N MET A 34 3.31 1.16 -14.71
CA MET A 34 2.12 0.49 -15.26
C MET A 34 1.07 1.48 -15.78
N ARG A 35 0.39 1.14 -16.87
CA ARG A 35 -0.70 1.93 -17.47
C ARG A 35 -1.76 1.09 -18.19
N LEU A 36 -1.95 -0.15 -17.75
CA LEU A 36 -2.92 -1.07 -18.36
C LEU A 36 -4.37 -0.74 -17.95
N GLY A 37 -4.59 -0.35 -16.69
CA GLY A 37 -5.93 -0.15 -16.15
C GLY A 37 -6.55 -1.45 -15.62
N GLU A 38 -7.89 -1.54 -15.68
CA GLU A 38 -8.69 -2.72 -15.31
C GLU A 38 -8.46 -3.24 -13.88
N GLY A 39 -7.93 -2.39 -12.98
CA GLY A 39 -7.62 -2.77 -11.60
C GLY A 39 -6.35 -3.61 -11.45
N SER A 40 -5.54 -3.78 -12.50
CA SER A 40 -4.29 -4.55 -12.44
C SER A 40 -3.34 -4.08 -11.33
N GLY A 41 -3.14 -2.77 -11.17
CA GLY A 41 -2.34 -2.22 -10.07
C GLY A 41 -2.94 -2.47 -8.68
N ALA A 42 -4.28 -2.47 -8.56
CA ALA A 42 -4.97 -2.83 -7.33
C ALA A 42 -4.80 -4.31 -6.98
N CYS A 43 -4.91 -5.20 -7.97
CA CYS A 43 -4.70 -6.64 -7.81
C CYS A 43 -3.30 -6.93 -7.25
N LEU A 44 -2.26 -6.26 -7.76
CA LEU A 44 -0.89 -6.39 -7.23
C LEU A 44 -0.78 -5.88 -5.78
N ALA A 45 -1.37 -4.71 -5.49
CA ALA A 45 -1.30 -4.09 -4.16
C ALA A 45 -2.02 -4.89 -3.06
N VAL A 46 -3.05 -5.68 -3.38
CA VAL A 46 -3.79 -6.51 -2.41
C VAL A 46 -2.84 -7.43 -1.62
N ASN A 47 -1.83 -7.99 -2.26
CA ASN A 47 -0.88 -8.88 -1.60
C ASN A 47 -0.01 -8.13 -0.58
N ILE A 48 0.34 -6.87 -0.83
CA ILE A 48 1.09 -6.03 0.10
C ILE A 48 0.26 -5.74 1.35
N VAL A 49 -1.01 -5.38 1.16
CA VAL A 49 -1.95 -5.13 2.27
C VAL A 49 -2.15 -6.40 3.11
N ARG A 50 -2.30 -7.57 2.48
CA ARG A 50 -2.39 -8.85 3.18
C ARG A 50 -1.12 -9.13 3.99
N SER A 51 0.06 -8.95 3.41
CA SER A 51 1.32 -9.13 4.13
C SER A 51 1.45 -8.17 5.32
N ALA A 52 1.03 -6.91 5.18
CA ALA A 52 1.03 -5.96 6.29
C ALA A 52 0.10 -6.40 7.44
N LEU A 53 -1.09 -6.94 7.11
CA LEU A 53 -2.00 -7.51 8.10
C LEU A 53 -1.39 -8.73 8.79
N GLU A 54 -0.71 -9.59 8.04
CA GLU A 54 -0.02 -10.76 8.60
C GLU A 54 1.11 -10.37 9.55
N CYS A 55 1.96 -9.42 9.15
CA CYS A 55 2.99 -8.87 10.03
C CYS A 55 2.37 -8.25 11.28
N HIS A 56 1.30 -7.48 11.14
CA HIS A 56 0.66 -6.84 12.29
C HIS A 56 0.03 -7.84 13.26
N ALA A 57 -0.63 -8.88 12.74
CA ALA A 57 -1.41 -9.82 13.54
C ALA A 57 -0.59 -10.99 14.09
N ARG A 58 0.52 -11.36 13.45
CA ARG A 58 1.25 -12.61 13.76
C ARG A 58 2.73 -12.43 14.05
N MET A 59 3.30 -11.24 13.90
CA MET A 59 4.69 -11.01 14.29
C MET A 59 4.80 -10.98 15.82
N ALA A 60 5.69 -11.81 16.38
CA ALA A 60 5.97 -11.82 17.80
C ALA A 60 6.55 -10.47 18.24
N SER A 61 6.10 -9.98 19.39
CA SER A 61 6.72 -8.86 20.10
C SER A 61 8.13 -9.22 20.58
N PHE A 62 8.94 -8.21 20.95
CA PHE A 62 10.27 -8.45 21.51
C PHE A 62 10.26 -9.34 22.76
N ALA A 63 9.22 -9.23 23.60
CA ALA A 63 9.05 -10.06 24.78
C ALA A 63 8.77 -11.53 24.41
N GLU A 64 7.84 -11.76 23.48
CA GLU A 64 7.50 -13.12 23.00
C GLU A 64 8.64 -13.79 22.24
N ALA A 65 9.42 -13.00 21.48
CA ALA A 65 10.59 -13.49 20.76
C ALA A 65 11.84 -13.68 21.64
N GLY A 66 11.80 -13.26 22.91
CA GLY A 66 12.94 -13.36 23.83
C GLY A 66 14.11 -12.43 23.47
N VAL A 67 13.83 -11.28 22.87
CA VAL A 67 14.84 -10.32 22.36
C VAL A 67 14.94 -9.05 23.23
N SER A 68 14.19 -8.98 24.35
CA SER A 68 14.09 -7.76 25.16
C SER A 68 15.29 -7.47 26.08
N GLU A 69 16.32 -8.31 26.11
CA GLU A 69 17.52 -8.12 26.94
C GLU A 69 18.81 -8.23 26.12
N LYS A 70 19.24 -7.08 25.59
CA LYS A 70 20.63 -6.80 25.17
C LYS A 70 20.91 -5.31 25.24
#